data_AF-A0A660KMT4-F1
#
_entry.id   AF-A0A660KMT4-F1
#
_cell.length_a   1.000
_cell.length_b   1.000
_cell.length_c   1.000
_cell.angle_alpha   90.00
_cell.angle_beta   90.00
_cell.angle_gamma   90.00
#
_symmetry.space_group_name_H-M   'P 1'
#
loop_
_entity.id
_entity.type
_entity.pdbx_description
1 polymer ?
#
loop_
_entity_poly.entity_id
_entity_poly.type
_entity_poly.pdbx_seq_one_letter_code
_entity_poly.pdbx_strand_id
1 'polypeptide(L)'
;MQDSDPKHPGFFLNPSEKSPSYRSRAHLLPVAHETEFPSSLKKGLLIDPETATKTESETETLSFDKPVVCTRCHSLRHYGKVKDPTVENLLPDFDFDYTIGRRLASTGGTRSVVLMVVDSVDFDGSFPRKVAKLVTATIEENHKAWKEGKPANLPRMVLVVTKIDLLPSTVEPVRLERWVKRQARAGGAGQNTITSFHFVSAVKDWGLKNLVDDVVGLAGPRGCVWTVGAQNAGKSTLINALGKCLGGRIAHLTEAPVPGTTLGIVRVEGVLPGKTKLFDTPGLLHPNQITTRLSREEQRLVHIGKELKPRTYRIKSGHTIHIAGLMRLDIEQSSVDSIYITVWASPYLPLHMGKTENAQTMLEKHFGRQLQPPIGENRVEELGKWVKRKFWVRGDSWDSSSVDIAASGLGWFAVGIKGKAVFCVWTYEGVDVVIRPALIPYRSNTFEDAGFTVSKIVSKADQASNKQRQDAKRKQSNPKASVLAESPLLTVDADSNSC
;
A
#
# COMPACT_ATOMS: atom_id res chain seq x y z
N MET A 1 -26.62 7.19 19.05
CA MET A 1 -27.51 6.02 19.24
C MET A 1 -27.31 5.15 18.02
N GLN A 2 -26.90 3.88 18.19
CA GLN A 2 -26.75 2.94 17.07
C GLN A 2 -28.09 2.24 16.86
N ASP A 3 -28.57 2.26 15.61
CA ASP A 3 -29.88 1.73 15.22
C ASP A 3 -29.78 0.27 14.75
N SER A 4 -30.85 -0.50 14.91
CA SER A 4 -30.99 -1.89 14.44
C SER A 4 -31.41 -1.99 12.97
N ASP A 5 -31.76 -0.88 12.32
CA ASP A 5 -32.20 -0.88 10.92
C ASP A 5 -31.03 -1.14 9.95
N PRO A 6 -31.07 -2.22 9.13
CA PRO A 6 -30.05 -2.53 8.13
C PRO A 6 -29.87 -1.48 7.03
N LYS A 7 -30.79 -0.51 6.90
CA LYS A 7 -30.68 0.60 5.94
C LYS A 7 -29.82 1.76 6.44
N HIS A 8 -29.46 1.80 7.73
CA HIS A 8 -28.66 2.88 8.30
C HIS A 8 -27.17 2.50 8.45
N PRO A 9 -26.24 3.42 8.13
CA PRO A 9 -24.81 3.18 8.36
C PRO A 9 -24.53 3.07 9.85
N GLY A 10 -23.96 1.94 10.29
CA GLY A 10 -23.61 1.69 11.69
C GLY A 10 -24.49 0.67 12.43
N PHE A 11 -25.40 -0.03 11.74
CA PHE A 11 -26.23 -1.06 12.35
C PHE A 11 -25.42 -2.27 12.87
N PHE A 12 -25.88 -2.86 13.96
CA PHE A 12 -25.30 -4.07 14.55
C PHE A 12 -26.27 -5.24 14.50
N LEU A 13 -25.74 -6.46 14.46
CA LEU A 13 -26.50 -7.70 14.60
C LEU A 13 -25.94 -8.43 15.81
N ASN A 14 -26.81 -8.87 16.72
CA ASN A 14 -26.39 -9.75 17.81
C ASN A 14 -25.91 -11.08 17.20
N PRO A 15 -24.75 -11.61 17.63
CA PRO A 15 -24.26 -12.87 17.10
C PRO A 15 -25.24 -13.99 17.46
N SER A 16 -25.74 -14.71 16.46
CA SER A 16 -26.53 -15.93 16.66
C SER A 16 -25.66 -16.99 17.34
N GLU A 17 -26.19 -17.68 18.35
CA GLU A 17 -25.55 -18.85 18.94
C GLU A 17 -25.29 -19.90 17.86
N LYS A 18 -24.02 -20.19 17.59
CA LYS A 18 -23.63 -21.18 16.59
C LYS A 18 -23.63 -22.58 17.22
N SER A 19 -24.23 -23.53 16.52
CA SER A 19 -24.24 -24.93 16.93
C SER A 19 -22.82 -25.53 17.00
N PRO A 20 -22.57 -26.52 17.88
CA PRO A 20 -21.24 -27.10 18.13
C PRO A 20 -20.60 -27.82 16.93
N SER A 21 -21.35 -28.07 15.84
CA SER A 21 -20.91 -28.89 14.71
C SER A 21 -20.28 -28.13 13.54
N TYR A 22 -20.16 -26.79 13.62
CA TYR A 22 -19.68 -25.96 12.50
C TYR A 22 -18.19 -26.18 12.14
N ARG A 23 -17.38 -26.80 13.01
CA ARG A 23 -15.99 -27.17 12.69
C ARG A 23 -15.92 -28.61 12.19
N SER A 24 -16.28 -28.84 10.93
CA SER A 24 -15.75 -30.01 10.23
C SER A 24 -15.38 -29.68 8.77
N ARG A 25 -14.12 -29.98 8.47
CA ARG A 25 -13.48 -30.15 7.15
C ARG A 25 -13.24 -28.89 6.30
N ALA A 26 -11.98 -28.45 6.32
CA ALA A 26 -11.27 -28.09 5.09
C ALA A 26 -9.82 -28.57 5.21
N HIS A 27 -9.52 -29.69 4.55
CA HIS A 27 -8.16 -30.14 4.28
C HIS A 27 -7.47 -29.09 3.39
N LEU A 28 -6.34 -28.55 3.82
CA LEU A 28 -5.37 -27.88 2.94
C LEU A 28 -4.03 -28.59 3.12
N LEU A 29 -3.54 -29.15 2.01
CA LEU A 29 -2.23 -29.80 1.91
C LEU A 29 -1.09 -28.75 1.94
N PRO A 30 0.14 -29.14 2.35
CA PRO A 30 1.26 -28.24 2.54
C PRO A 30 1.92 -27.87 1.20
N VAL A 31 2.30 -26.60 1.04
CA VAL A 31 3.20 -26.18 -0.05
C VAL A 31 4.64 -26.52 0.34
N ALA A 32 5.29 -27.29 -0.52
CA ALA A 32 6.61 -27.87 -0.37
C ALA A 32 7.75 -26.84 -0.30
N HIS A 33 8.86 -27.36 0.22
CA HIS A 33 10.17 -26.79 0.51
C HIS A 33 10.83 -26.03 -0.66
N GLU A 34 11.47 -24.91 -0.33
CA GLU A 34 12.70 -24.44 -1.00
C GLU A 34 13.76 -24.15 0.08
N THR A 35 14.96 -24.63 -0.19
CA THR A 35 16.11 -24.74 0.70
C THR A 35 16.96 -23.46 0.74
N GLU A 36 17.17 -22.98 1.97
CA GLU A 36 18.41 -22.44 2.57
C GLU A 36 19.23 -21.32 1.90
N PHE A 37 19.22 -20.14 2.53
CA PHE A 37 20.41 -19.34 2.88
C PHE A 37 20.16 -18.62 4.24
N PRO A 38 21.20 -18.31 5.06
CA PRO A 38 21.08 -18.27 6.52
C PRO A 38 20.36 -17.06 7.10
N SER A 39 19.54 -17.33 8.12
CA SER A 39 18.67 -16.40 8.86
C SER A 39 19.32 -15.81 10.12
N SER A 40 20.65 -15.87 10.23
CA SER A 40 21.38 -15.66 11.50
C SER A 40 21.51 -14.21 11.99
N LEU A 41 20.97 -13.21 11.28
CA LEU A 41 20.93 -11.81 11.76
C LEU A 41 19.51 -11.26 11.98
N LYS A 42 18.46 -12.10 11.88
CA LYS A 42 17.05 -11.68 12.05
C LYS A 42 16.24 -12.54 13.02
N LYS A 43 16.88 -13.36 13.86
CA LYS A 43 16.18 -14.14 14.89
C LYS A 43 16.35 -13.48 16.26
N GLY A 44 15.29 -12.82 16.74
CA GLY A 44 15.04 -12.77 18.18
C GLY A 44 14.76 -14.20 18.65
N LEU A 45 15.39 -14.59 19.77
CA LEU A 45 15.23 -15.92 20.35
C LEU A 45 13.76 -16.24 20.64
N LEU A 46 13.26 -17.32 20.05
CA LEU A 46 12.16 -18.11 20.60
C LEU A 46 12.78 -19.39 21.14
N ILE A 47 12.69 -19.57 22.45
CA ILE A 47 12.95 -20.85 23.10
C ILE A 47 11.60 -21.56 23.12
N ASP A 48 11.44 -22.60 22.31
CA ASP A 48 10.36 -23.57 22.45
C ASP A 48 10.81 -24.64 23.46
N PRO A 49 10.06 -24.91 24.54
CA PRO A 49 10.17 -26.17 25.25
C PRO A 49 9.13 -27.14 24.69
N GLU A 50 9.61 -28.21 24.07
CA GLU A 50 8.81 -29.38 23.75
C GLU A 50 8.46 -30.20 25.00
N THR A 51 7.25 -30.74 24.99
CA THR A 51 6.81 -31.99 25.66
C THR A 51 6.74 -32.01 27.19
N ALA A 52 5.53 -31.84 27.72
CA ALA A 52 5.09 -32.52 28.95
C ALA A 52 3.58 -32.83 28.87
N THR A 53 3.30 -34.13 28.77
CA THR A 53 2.17 -34.91 29.32
C THR A 53 0.85 -34.20 29.66
N LYS A 54 -0.21 -34.75 29.06
CA LYS A 54 -1.62 -34.59 29.47
C LYS A 54 -1.78 -34.79 30.98
N THR A 55 -2.36 -33.81 31.65
CA THR A 55 -3.12 -34.02 32.88
C THR A 55 -4.28 -33.04 32.84
N GLU A 56 -5.49 -33.59 32.87
CA GLU A 56 -6.75 -32.85 32.93
C GLU A 56 -6.81 -32.15 34.30
N SER A 57 -6.75 -30.84 34.31
CA SER A 57 -7.17 -30.03 35.45
C SER A 57 -8.02 -28.89 34.95
N GLU A 58 -9.31 -28.98 35.29
CA GLU A 58 -10.35 -27.98 35.08
C GLU A 58 -9.83 -26.59 35.45
N THR A 59 -9.60 -25.76 34.44
CA THR A 59 -9.39 -24.33 34.62
C THR A 59 -10.62 -23.63 34.04
N GLU A 60 -11.38 -23.01 34.93
CA GLU A 60 -12.54 -22.18 34.64
C GLU A 60 -12.25 -21.24 33.46
N THR A 61 -12.87 -21.53 32.31
CA THR A 61 -12.86 -20.63 31.17
C THR A 61 -13.68 -19.40 31.52
N LEU A 62 -13.01 -18.34 31.98
CA LEU A 62 -13.56 -16.99 31.92
C LEU A 62 -13.87 -16.70 30.44
N SER A 63 -15.15 -16.72 30.10
CA SER A 63 -15.66 -16.43 28.76
C SER A 63 -15.35 -14.96 28.45
N PHE A 64 -14.31 -14.72 27.65
CA PHE A 64 -14.05 -13.41 27.11
C PHE A 64 -15.15 -13.06 26.09
N ASP A 65 -15.94 -12.03 26.39
CA ASP A 65 -16.88 -11.47 25.43
C ASP A 65 -16.11 -11.02 24.18
N LYS A 66 -16.45 -11.63 23.05
CA LYS A 66 -15.91 -11.19 21.75
C LYS A 66 -16.37 -9.74 21.56
N PRO A 67 -15.46 -8.81 21.23
CA PRO A 67 -15.85 -7.42 21.04
C PRO A 67 -16.93 -7.37 19.96
N VAL A 68 -18.02 -6.64 20.22
CA VAL A 68 -19.07 -6.42 19.23
C VAL A 68 -18.44 -5.66 18.07
N VAL A 69 -18.30 -6.33 16.93
CA VAL A 69 -17.75 -5.75 15.70
C VAL A 69 -18.91 -5.49 14.75
N CYS A 70 -19.00 -4.28 14.20
CA CYS A 70 -20.03 -3.98 13.21
C CYS A 70 -19.92 -4.93 12.00
N THR A 71 -21.03 -5.16 11.32
CA THR A 71 -21.12 -6.10 10.19
C THR A 71 -20.07 -5.80 9.11
N ARG A 72 -19.77 -4.52 8.85
CA ARG A 72 -18.71 -4.09 7.92
C ARG A 72 -17.33 -4.55 8.39
N CYS A 73 -16.95 -4.23 9.63
CA CYS A 73 -15.64 -4.60 10.19
C CYS A 73 -15.48 -6.12 10.34
N HIS A 74 -16.56 -6.85 10.66
CA HIS A 74 -16.56 -8.30 10.69
C HIS A 74 -16.35 -8.89 9.28
N SER A 75 -17.05 -8.37 8.27
CA SER A 75 -16.89 -8.80 6.89
C SER A 75 -15.50 -8.48 6.32
N LEU A 76 -14.94 -7.32 6.69
CA LEU A 76 -13.58 -6.95 6.37
C LEU A 76 -12.55 -7.89 7.02
N ARG A 77 -12.70 -8.21 8.31
CA ARG A 77 -11.78 -9.08 9.07
C ARG A 77 -11.79 -10.53 8.58
N HIS A 78 -12.97 -11.12 8.39
CA HIS A 78 -13.09 -12.56 8.12
C HIS A 78 -13.14 -12.90 6.64
N TYR A 79 -13.65 -12.00 5.80
CA TYR A 79 -13.88 -12.27 4.38
C TYR A 79 -13.08 -11.33 3.47
N GLY A 80 -12.46 -10.27 4.00
CA GLY A 80 -11.74 -9.29 3.20
C GLY A 80 -12.61 -8.59 2.16
N LYS A 81 -13.94 -8.56 2.36
CA LYS A 81 -14.93 -8.00 1.44
C LYS A 81 -15.82 -7.01 2.19
N VAL A 82 -16.10 -5.88 1.55
CA VAL A 82 -17.16 -4.95 1.99
C VAL A 82 -18.45 -5.36 1.29
N LYS A 83 -19.56 -5.38 2.04
CA LYS A 83 -20.85 -5.84 1.50
C LYS A 83 -21.36 -4.95 0.38
N ASP A 84 -21.10 -3.65 0.47
CA ASP A 84 -21.44 -2.68 -0.57
C ASP A 84 -20.25 -1.76 -0.89
N PRO A 85 -19.58 -1.94 -2.03
CA PRO A 85 -18.48 -1.07 -2.46
C PRO A 85 -18.94 0.35 -2.82
N THR A 86 -20.20 0.54 -3.21
CA THR A 86 -20.71 1.84 -3.67
C THR A 86 -20.89 2.82 -2.51
N VAL A 87 -21.33 2.32 -1.36
CA VAL A 87 -21.48 3.09 -0.11
C VAL A 87 -20.12 3.50 0.48
N GLU A 88 -19.06 2.73 0.21
CA GLU A 88 -17.70 3.06 0.68
C GLU A 88 -17.14 4.31 -0.03
N ASN A 89 -17.48 4.51 -1.31
CA ASN A 89 -17.12 5.71 -2.07
C ASN A 89 -17.91 6.96 -1.64
N LEU A 90 -19.00 6.80 -0.89
CA LEU A 90 -19.85 7.89 -0.41
C LEU A 90 -19.44 8.39 1.00
N LEU A 91 -18.45 7.75 1.63
CA LEU A 91 -17.94 8.21 2.91
C LEU A 91 -17.13 9.50 2.70
N PRO A 92 -17.46 10.59 3.41
CA PRO A 92 -16.69 11.82 3.30
C PRO A 92 -15.27 11.58 3.78
N ASP A 93 -14.30 12.18 3.07
CA ASP A 93 -12.91 12.21 3.51
C ASP A 93 -12.83 12.80 4.92
N PHE A 94 -11.98 12.19 5.76
CA PHE A 94 -11.78 12.69 7.11
C PHE A 94 -11.17 14.09 7.08
N ASP A 95 -11.97 15.09 7.46
CA ASP A 95 -11.52 16.48 7.58
C ASP A 95 -10.72 16.68 8.87
N PHE A 96 -9.40 16.55 8.72
CA PHE A 96 -8.43 16.78 9.79
C PHE A 96 -8.48 18.22 10.32
N ASP A 97 -8.66 19.20 9.43
CA ASP A 97 -8.54 20.62 9.77
C ASP A 97 -9.69 21.03 10.70
N TYR A 98 -10.91 20.59 10.37
CA TYR A 98 -12.09 20.84 11.19
C TYR A 98 -12.01 20.09 12.54
N THR A 99 -11.57 18.83 12.53
CA THR A 99 -11.71 17.94 13.69
C THR A 99 -10.57 18.06 14.69
N ILE A 100 -9.33 18.14 14.19
CA ILE A 100 -8.11 18.09 15.00
C ILE A 100 -7.41 19.46 15.02
N GLY A 101 -7.48 20.23 13.93
CA GLY A 101 -6.89 21.57 13.87
C GLY A 101 -7.32 22.47 15.04
N ARG A 102 -8.61 22.52 15.36
CA ARG A 102 -9.14 23.27 16.51
C ARG A 102 -8.62 22.78 17.87
N ARG A 103 -8.41 21.46 18.02
CA ARG A 103 -7.89 20.87 19.27
C ARG A 103 -6.39 21.12 19.43
N LEU A 104 -5.64 21.12 18.33
CA LEU A 104 -4.21 21.44 18.32
C LEU A 104 -3.95 22.93 18.52
N ALA A 105 -4.84 23.79 18.02
CA ALA A 105 -4.78 25.24 18.18
C ALA A 105 -5.26 25.73 19.57
N SER A 106 -5.84 24.85 20.40
CA SER A 106 -6.31 25.22 21.74
C SER A 106 -5.14 25.59 22.66
N THR A 107 -5.11 26.83 23.12
CA THR A 107 -4.08 27.39 24.01
C THR A 107 -4.18 26.87 25.45
N GLY A 108 -5.39 26.50 25.90
CA GLY A 108 -5.64 25.80 27.16
C GLY A 108 -5.90 24.32 26.91
N GLY A 109 -4.98 23.45 27.36
CA GLY A 109 -5.15 22.00 27.16
C GLY A 109 -3.95 21.16 27.60
N THR A 110 -4.13 19.85 27.54
CA THR A 110 -3.04 18.89 27.77
C THR A 110 -2.03 18.94 26.63
N ARG A 111 -0.78 18.53 26.91
CA ARG A 111 0.26 18.42 25.88
C ARG A 111 -0.24 17.53 24.75
N SER A 112 -0.10 18.01 23.51
CA SER A 112 -0.52 17.27 22.32
C SER A 112 0.68 16.79 21.52
N VAL A 113 0.72 15.49 21.24
CA VAL A 113 1.71 14.85 20.37
C VAL A 113 0.98 14.35 19.13
N VAL A 114 1.49 14.70 17.96
CA VAL A 114 0.97 14.23 16.66
C VAL A 114 1.96 13.22 16.09
N LEU A 115 1.59 11.94 16.08
CA LEU A 115 2.33 10.88 15.40
C LEU A 115 1.94 10.86 13.93
N MET A 116 2.89 11.22 13.08
CA MET A 116 2.77 11.18 11.64
C MET A 116 3.28 9.83 11.15
N VAL A 117 2.38 8.91 10.80
CA VAL A 117 2.70 7.56 10.35
C VAL A 117 2.84 7.55 8.83
N VAL A 118 4.01 7.15 8.35
CA VAL A 118 4.39 7.19 6.93
C VAL A 118 5.03 5.88 6.52
N ASP A 119 4.68 5.38 5.33
CA ASP A 119 5.27 4.17 4.74
C ASP A 119 6.67 4.47 4.19
N SER A 120 7.67 3.67 4.57
CA SER A 120 9.05 3.82 4.05
C SER A 120 9.17 3.62 2.53
N VAL A 121 8.33 2.75 1.94
CA VAL A 121 8.40 2.37 0.53
C VAL A 121 7.64 3.38 -0.33
N ASP A 122 6.45 3.79 0.11
CA ASP A 122 5.60 4.78 -0.55
C ASP A 122 5.55 6.09 0.25
N PHE A 123 6.72 6.69 0.53
CA PHE A 123 6.81 7.88 1.37
C PHE A 123 5.96 9.03 0.82
N ASP A 124 6.13 9.41 -0.45
CA ASP A 124 5.41 10.54 -1.05
C ASP A 124 3.89 10.33 -1.13
N GLY A 125 3.46 9.09 -1.37
CA GLY A 125 2.04 8.72 -1.40
C GLY A 125 1.41 8.63 -0.01
N SER A 126 2.20 8.35 1.03
CA SER A 126 1.70 8.17 2.40
C SER A 126 1.92 9.37 3.32
N PHE A 127 2.76 10.33 2.93
CA PHE A 127 3.09 11.50 3.74
C PHE A 127 1.92 12.49 3.76
N PRO A 128 1.33 12.80 4.95
CA PRO A 128 0.16 13.67 5.02
C PRO A 128 0.53 15.15 4.96
N ARG A 129 0.78 15.64 3.74
CA ARG A 129 1.23 17.02 3.44
C ARG A 129 0.34 18.12 4.05
N LYS A 130 -0.99 17.97 3.94
CA LYS A 130 -1.95 18.94 4.49
C LYS A 130 -1.79 19.08 6.02
N VAL A 131 -1.75 17.95 6.72
CA VAL A 131 -1.56 17.89 8.17
C VAL A 131 -0.20 18.44 8.58
N ALA A 132 0.87 18.07 7.85
CA ALA A 132 2.22 18.57 8.13
C ALA A 132 2.29 20.10 8.06
N LYS A 133 1.66 20.71 7.04
CA LYS A 133 1.58 22.17 6.87
C LYS A 133 0.75 22.82 7.98
N LEU A 134 -0.42 22.26 8.31
CA LEU A 134 -1.27 22.79 9.38
C LEU A 134 -0.55 22.77 10.73
N VAL A 135 0.01 21.63 11.12
CA VAL A 135 0.72 21.50 12.40
C VAL A 135 1.95 22.41 12.43
N THR A 136 2.66 22.57 11.31
CA THR A 136 3.77 23.54 11.19
C THR A 136 3.28 24.97 11.43
N ALA A 137 2.21 25.40 10.77
CA ALA A 137 1.64 26.74 10.95
C ALA A 137 1.21 26.98 12.41
N THR A 138 0.52 26.01 13.03
CA THR A 138 0.13 26.10 14.44
C THR A 138 1.33 26.19 15.39
N ILE A 139 2.42 25.47 15.11
CA ILE A 139 3.66 25.52 15.90
C ILE A 139 4.30 26.90 15.79
N GLU A 140 4.38 27.47 14.59
CA GLU A 140 4.97 28.79 14.36
C GLU A 140 4.14 29.91 15.01
N GLU A 141 2.81 29.86 14.89
CA GLU A 141 1.88 30.80 15.54
C GLU A 141 2.00 30.74 17.07
N ASN A 142 1.94 29.53 17.65
CA ASN A 142 2.05 29.34 19.09
C ASN A 142 3.44 29.72 19.62
N HIS A 143 4.50 29.53 18.82
CA HIS A 143 5.84 29.96 19.19
C HIS A 143 6.00 31.48 19.22
N LYS A 144 5.34 32.21 18.29
CA LYS A 144 5.26 33.68 18.36
C LYS A 144 4.51 34.13 19.61
N ALA A 145 3.33 33.55 19.86
CA ALA A 145 2.53 33.85 21.05
C ALA A 145 3.29 33.57 22.36
N TRP A 146 4.05 32.47 22.43
CA TRP A 146 4.88 32.13 23.58
C TRP A 146 6.00 33.16 23.81
N LYS A 147 6.67 33.63 22.74
CA LYS A 147 7.66 34.72 22.83
C LYS A 147 7.06 36.04 23.30
N GLU A 148 5.80 36.29 22.98
CA GLU A 148 5.03 37.44 23.44
C GLU A 148 4.49 37.28 24.89
N GLY A 149 4.83 36.18 25.59
CA GLY A 149 4.41 35.92 26.97
C GLY A 149 2.98 35.41 27.11
N LYS A 150 2.30 35.04 26.01
CA LYS A 150 0.95 34.48 26.04
C LYS A 150 1.00 32.97 26.33
N PRO A 151 -0.01 32.41 27.03
CA PRO A 151 -0.10 30.97 27.22
C PRO A 151 -0.30 30.28 25.87
N ALA A 152 0.62 29.40 25.51
CA ALA A 152 0.61 28.67 24.24
C ALA A 152 0.94 27.19 24.46
N ASN A 153 0.13 26.30 23.88
CA ASN A 153 0.39 24.86 23.86
C ASN A 153 1.13 24.52 22.56
N LEU A 154 2.40 24.13 22.64
CA LEU A 154 3.19 23.78 21.46
C LEU A 154 3.02 22.29 21.13
N PRO A 155 2.30 21.93 20.06
CA PRO A 155 2.16 20.52 19.71
C PRO A 155 3.52 19.96 19.26
N ARG A 156 3.77 18.69 19.57
CA ARG A 156 5.01 18.00 19.18
C ARG A 156 4.72 17.07 18.01
N MET A 157 5.43 17.26 16.90
CA MET A 157 5.31 16.41 15.73
C MET A 157 6.36 15.30 15.79
N VAL A 158 5.93 14.05 15.83
CA VAL A 158 6.79 12.86 15.81
C VAL A 158 6.57 12.15 14.48
N LEU A 159 7.63 11.98 13.68
CA LEU A 159 7.54 11.27 12.41
C LEU A 159 7.89 9.79 12.62
N VAL A 160 6.94 8.91 12.33
CA VAL A 160 7.08 7.45 12.44
C VAL A 160 7.10 6.85 11.05
N VAL A 161 8.27 6.34 10.65
CA VAL A 161 8.48 5.66 9.37
C VAL A 161 8.30 4.16 9.57
N THR A 162 7.25 3.61 8.99
CA THR A 162 6.85 2.21 9.15
C THR A 162 7.35 1.34 8.00
N LYS A 163 7.19 0.02 8.16
CA LYS A 163 7.50 -1.00 7.15
C LYS A 163 8.96 -1.01 6.69
N ILE A 164 9.88 -0.58 7.55
CA ILE A 164 11.32 -0.56 7.24
C ILE A 164 11.86 -1.96 6.90
N ASP A 165 11.16 -3.01 7.31
CA ASP A 165 11.46 -4.40 6.99
C ASP A 165 11.30 -4.75 5.50
N LEU A 166 10.62 -3.90 4.74
CA LEU A 166 10.48 -4.02 3.29
C LEU A 166 11.67 -3.41 2.54
N LEU A 167 12.43 -2.53 3.18
CA LEU A 167 13.65 -1.99 2.59
C LEU A 167 14.78 -3.04 2.63
N PRO A 168 15.65 -3.08 1.62
CA PRO A 168 16.82 -3.93 1.64
C PRO A 168 17.71 -3.64 2.85
N SER A 169 18.26 -4.71 3.43
CA SER A 169 19.24 -4.60 4.53
C SER A 169 20.51 -3.79 4.21
N THR A 170 20.78 -3.51 2.94
CA THR A 170 21.90 -2.69 2.48
C THR A 170 21.71 -1.19 2.72
N VAL A 171 20.49 -0.75 3.06
CA VAL A 171 20.20 0.67 3.31
C VAL A 171 20.79 1.10 4.66
N GLU A 172 21.72 2.04 4.62
CA GLU A 172 22.33 2.62 5.81
C GLU A 172 21.31 3.48 6.60
N PRO A 173 21.13 3.25 7.92
CA PRO A 173 20.16 4.01 8.73
C PRO A 173 20.37 5.53 8.70
N VAL A 174 21.64 5.99 8.76
CA VAL A 174 21.98 7.42 8.78
C VAL A 174 21.61 8.10 7.45
N ARG A 175 21.77 7.39 6.33
CA ARG A 175 21.36 7.87 5.01
C ARG A 175 19.84 7.93 4.91
N LEU A 176 19.14 6.88 5.36
CA LEU A 176 17.69 6.83 5.36
C LEU A 176 17.09 7.99 6.16
N GLU A 177 17.62 8.26 7.36
CA GLU A 177 17.20 9.39 8.19
C GLU A 177 17.39 10.73 7.50
N ARG A 178 18.56 10.98 6.90
CA ARG A 178 18.82 12.19 6.12
C ARG A 178 17.86 12.33 4.94
N TRP A 179 17.58 11.23 4.25
CA TRP A 179 16.64 11.20 3.12
C TRP A 179 15.21 11.53 3.57
N VAL A 180 14.73 10.86 4.63
CA VAL A 180 13.39 11.09 5.21
C VAL A 180 13.24 12.54 5.68
N LYS A 181 14.24 13.09 6.37
CA LYS A 181 14.26 14.51 6.78
C LYS A 181 14.10 15.44 5.58
N ARG A 182 14.81 15.17 4.49
CA ARG A 182 14.71 15.96 3.25
C ARG A 182 13.32 15.84 2.62
N GLN A 183 12.76 14.64 2.55
CA GLN A 183 11.42 14.43 1.98
C GLN A 183 10.32 15.06 2.83
N ALA A 184 10.39 14.94 4.16
CA ALA A 184 9.42 15.56 5.06
C ALA A 184 9.42 17.09 4.90
N ARG A 185 10.60 17.70 4.73
CA ARG A 185 10.73 19.13 4.43
C ARG A 185 10.11 19.51 3.09
N ALA A 186 10.38 18.75 2.04
CA ALA A 186 9.73 18.94 0.74
C ALA A 186 8.20 18.73 0.81
N GLY A 187 7.73 17.91 1.75
CA GLY A 187 6.32 17.69 2.06
C GLY A 187 5.64 18.82 2.84
N GLY A 188 6.38 19.83 3.31
CA GLY A 188 5.85 20.96 4.06
C GLY A 188 6.00 20.86 5.58
N ALA A 189 6.79 19.91 6.10
CA ALA A 189 7.22 19.96 7.50
C ALA A 189 8.35 20.99 7.64
N GLY A 190 8.17 21.99 8.52
CA GLY A 190 9.19 23.02 8.76
C GLY A 190 10.51 22.45 9.28
N GLN A 191 11.61 23.19 9.08
CA GLN A 191 12.99 22.78 9.38
C GLN A 191 13.18 22.27 10.83
N ASN A 192 12.45 22.86 11.78
CA ASN A 192 12.52 22.59 13.23
C ASN A 192 11.18 22.13 13.83
N THR A 193 10.22 21.75 13.00
CA THR A 193 8.88 21.37 13.46
C THR A 193 8.84 19.93 13.97
N ILE A 194 9.63 19.05 13.34
CA ILE A 194 9.70 17.63 13.70
C ILE A 194 10.58 17.50 14.95
N THR A 195 9.97 17.00 16.04
CA THR A 195 10.63 16.82 17.33
C THR A 195 11.52 15.58 17.35
N SER A 196 11.05 14.47 16.78
CA SER A 196 11.78 13.20 16.74
C SER A 196 11.40 12.35 15.53
N PHE A 197 12.30 11.42 15.16
CA PHE A 197 12.15 10.47 14.07
C PHE A 197 12.28 9.05 14.61
N HIS A 198 11.34 8.18 14.25
CA HIS A 198 11.38 6.78 14.64
C HIS A 198 11.20 5.88 13.42
N PHE A 199 12.09 4.91 13.29
CA PHE A 199 11.99 3.84 12.31
C PHE A 199 11.39 2.62 13.00
N VAL A 200 10.32 2.07 12.44
CA VAL A 200 9.61 0.94 13.07
C VAL A 200 9.23 -0.13 12.05
N SER A 201 9.28 -1.37 12.50
CA SER A 201 8.62 -2.48 11.85
C SER A 201 7.62 -3.09 12.82
N ALA A 202 6.34 -2.79 12.62
CA ALA A 202 5.26 -3.31 13.44
C ALA A 202 5.08 -4.83 13.27
N VAL A 203 5.53 -5.40 12.15
CA VAL A 203 5.46 -6.85 11.88
C VAL A 203 6.60 -7.61 12.57
N LYS A 204 7.77 -6.97 12.72
CA LYS A 204 8.95 -7.55 13.38
C LYS A 204 9.15 -7.09 14.81
N ASP A 205 8.17 -6.37 15.38
CA ASP A 205 8.23 -5.73 16.70
C ASP A 205 9.51 -4.89 16.94
N TRP A 206 10.05 -4.29 15.87
CA TRP A 206 11.32 -3.57 15.90
C TRP A 206 11.10 -2.05 16.03
N GLY A 207 11.89 -1.40 16.89
CA GLY A 207 11.86 0.05 17.11
C GLY A 207 10.66 0.55 17.93
N LEU A 208 9.75 -0.33 18.34
CA LEU A 208 8.52 0.04 19.04
C LEU A 208 8.78 0.58 20.46
N LYS A 209 9.69 -0.02 21.22
CA LYS A 209 10.01 0.42 22.60
C LYS A 209 10.52 1.86 22.61
N ASN A 210 11.51 2.16 21.77
CA ASN A 210 12.08 3.51 21.64
C ASN A 210 11.02 4.55 21.25
N LEU A 211 10.09 4.18 20.35
CA LEU A 211 8.97 5.04 19.97
C LEU A 211 8.05 5.31 21.17
N VAL A 212 7.71 4.29 21.96
CA VAL A 212 6.85 4.45 23.14
C VAL A 212 7.52 5.36 24.16
N ASP A 213 8.77 5.08 24.52
CA ASP A 213 9.48 5.81 25.57
C ASP A 213 9.58 7.30 25.24
N ASP A 214 9.88 7.63 23.97
CA ASP A 214 9.92 9.02 23.49
C ASP A 214 8.53 9.67 23.48
N VAL A 215 7.50 8.98 22.96
CA VAL A 215 6.13 9.50 22.92
C VAL A 215 5.58 9.74 24.34
N VAL A 216 5.86 8.85 25.28
CA VAL A 216 5.49 8.99 26.69
C VAL A 216 6.21 10.17 27.32
N GLY A 217 7.52 10.34 27.06
CA GLY A 217 8.29 11.49 27.51
C GLY A 217 7.77 12.82 26.97
N LEU A 218 7.39 12.86 25.70
CA LEU A 218 6.85 14.06 25.04
C LEU A 218 5.43 14.40 25.52
N ALA A 219 4.56 13.39 25.65
CA ALA A 219 3.16 13.58 26.06
C ALA A 219 3.02 13.89 27.56
N GLY A 220 3.87 13.29 28.40
CA GLY A 220 3.74 13.36 29.85
C GLY A 220 2.51 12.61 30.39
N PRO A 221 2.23 12.66 31.70
CA PRO A 221 1.28 11.75 32.37
C PRO A 221 -0.20 11.93 32.03
N ARG A 222 -0.58 13.07 31.40
CA ARG A 222 -1.96 13.41 31.01
C ARG A 222 -2.06 13.88 29.55
N GLY A 223 -1.04 13.61 28.73
CA GLY A 223 -0.98 14.08 27.34
C GLY A 223 -2.02 13.44 26.43
N CYS A 224 -2.25 14.06 25.28
CA CYS A 224 -3.07 13.54 24.19
C CYS A 224 -2.16 13.22 23.00
N VAL A 225 -2.31 12.02 22.45
CA VAL A 225 -1.50 11.49 21.37
C VAL A 225 -2.41 11.19 20.18
N TRP A 226 -2.14 11.81 19.04
CA TRP A 226 -2.95 11.71 17.82
C TRP A 226 -2.17 10.97 16.74
N THR A 227 -2.63 9.80 16.32
CA THR A 227 -1.98 9.05 15.24
C THR A 227 -2.64 9.36 13.92
N VAL A 228 -1.89 9.95 13.00
CA VAL A 228 -2.35 10.45 11.69
C VAL A 228 -1.47 9.87 10.61
N GLY A 229 -2.08 9.39 9.53
CA GLY A 229 -1.33 8.80 8.42
C GLY A 229 -2.25 8.46 7.26
N ALA A 230 -1.64 8.21 6.10
CA ALA A 230 -2.38 7.66 4.98
C ALA A 230 -2.97 6.28 5.32
N GLN A 231 -4.03 5.93 4.61
CA GLN A 231 -4.76 4.67 4.80
C GLN A 231 -3.88 3.42 4.71
N ASN A 232 -2.86 3.44 3.83
CA ASN A 232 -1.95 2.32 3.61
C ASN A 232 -0.65 2.42 4.43
N ALA A 233 -0.49 3.43 5.29
CA ALA A 233 0.76 3.67 6.05
C ALA A 233 1.01 2.65 7.17
N GLY A 234 0.04 1.78 7.50
CA GLY A 234 0.19 0.77 8.56
C GLY A 234 -0.12 1.27 9.97
N LYS A 235 -0.90 2.35 10.09
CA LYS A 235 -1.35 2.95 11.37
C LYS A 235 -2.00 1.93 12.31
N SER A 236 -2.97 1.15 11.84
CA SER A 236 -3.68 0.18 12.68
C SER A 236 -2.75 -0.95 13.15
N THR A 237 -1.88 -1.44 12.27
CA THR A 237 -0.86 -2.45 12.61
C THR A 237 0.12 -1.90 13.65
N LEU A 238 0.54 -0.64 13.52
CA LEU A 238 1.41 0.02 14.49
C LEU A 238 0.73 0.11 15.88
N ILE A 239 -0.52 0.58 15.95
CA ILE A 239 -1.24 0.71 17.23
C ILE A 239 -1.40 -0.64 17.92
N ASN A 240 -1.70 -1.69 17.17
CA ASN A 240 -1.81 -3.04 17.72
C ASN A 240 -0.47 -3.57 18.22
N ALA A 241 0.61 -3.35 17.46
CA ALA A 241 1.95 -3.76 17.88
C ALA A 241 2.40 -3.00 19.14
N LEU A 242 2.08 -1.71 19.25
CA LEU A 242 2.38 -0.89 20.43
C LEU A 242 1.70 -1.42 21.69
N GLY A 243 0.40 -1.74 21.63
CA GLY A 243 -0.26 -2.26 22.83
C GLY A 243 0.17 -3.69 23.19
N LYS A 244 0.59 -4.52 22.21
CA LYS A 244 1.21 -5.83 22.50
C LYS A 244 2.54 -5.64 23.24
N CYS A 245 3.37 -4.72 22.77
CA CYS A 245 4.69 -4.44 23.35
C CYS A 245 4.60 -3.98 24.82
N LEU A 246 3.51 -3.31 25.20
CA LEU A 246 3.33 -2.73 26.54
C LEU A 246 2.54 -3.62 27.49
N GLY A 247 2.24 -4.86 27.09
CA GLY A 247 1.46 -5.80 27.90
C GLY A 247 0.04 -5.32 28.19
N GLY A 248 -0.44 -4.32 27.43
CA GLY A 248 -1.76 -3.74 27.60
C GLY A 248 -2.84 -4.72 27.15
N ARG A 249 -3.93 -4.81 27.91
CA ARG A 249 -5.15 -5.53 27.54
C ARG A 249 -5.82 -4.80 26.35
N ILE A 250 -5.31 -4.97 25.13
CA ILE A 250 -5.95 -4.39 23.96
C ILE A 250 -7.19 -5.23 23.62
N ALA A 251 -8.37 -4.63 23.71
CA ALA A 251 -9.51 -5.11 22.95
C ALA A 251 -9.16 -5.02 21.46
N HIS A 252 -8.84 -6.15 20.82
CA HIS A 252 -8.36 -6.27 19.43
C HIS A 252 -8.93 -5.19 18.49
N LEU A 253 -8.12 -4.16 18.20
CA LEU A 253 -8.46 -3.15 17.20
C LEU A 253 -8.33 -3.78 15.81
N THR A 254 -9.33 -3.49 14.98
CA THR A 254 -9.59 -4.02 13.63
C THR A 254 -8.36 -4.05 12.72
N GLU A 255 -7.71 -5.21 12.59
CA GLU A 255 -6.83 -5.49 11.45
C GLU A 255 -7.64 -6.16 10.34
N ALA A 256 -7.95 -5.38 9.31
CA ALA A 256 -8.16 -5.91 7.99
C ALA A 256 -7.28 -5.08 7.04
N PRO A 257 -6.48 -5.71 6.15
CA PRO A 257 -5.67 -5.02 5.15
C PRO A 257 -6.61 -4.52 4.05
N VAL A 258 -7.40 -3.49 4.36
CA VAL A 258 -8.35 -2.90 3.43
C VAL A 258 -8.28 -1.38 3.54
N PRO A 259 -8.15 -0.69 2.40
CA PRO A 259 -8.41 0.73 2.28
C PRO A 259 -9.76 1.12 2.93
N GLY A 260 -9.77 1.84 4.07
CA GLY A 260 -10.98 2.47 4.65
C GLY A 260 -11.25 2.17 6.13
N THR A 261 -10.25 1.75 6.90
CA THR A 261 -10.45 0.96 8.13
C THR A 261 -10.53 1.72 9.47
N THR A 262 -10.93 3.00 9.48
CA THR A 262 -11.48 3.64 10.70
C THR A 262 -12.56 4.65 10.29
N LEU A 263 -13.83 4.40 10.62
CA LEU A 263 -14.96 5.28 10.27
C LEU A 263 -15.12 6.50 11.20
N GLY A 264 -14.25 6.66 12.20
CA GLY A 264 -14.27 7.79 13.16
C GLY A 264 -13.02 7.80 14.04
N ILE A 265 -12.84 8.86 14.84
CA ILE A 265 -11.72 8.91 15.80
C ILE A 265 -11.98 7.91 16.92
N VAL A 266 -11.11 6.92 17.07
CA VAL A 266 -11.20 5.91 18.14
C VAL A 266 -10.22 6.27 19.24
N ARG A 267 -10.73 6.43 20.46
CA ARG A 267 -9.85 6.53 21.63
C ARG A 267 -9.37 5.13 21.99
N VAL A 268 -8.06 4.95 21.99
CA VAL A 268 -7.40 3.70 22.35
C VAL A 268 -6.93 3.83 23.80
N GLU A 269 -7.57 3.07 24.69
CA GLU A 269 -7.23 3.03 26.11
C GLU A 269 -6.28 1.88 26.40
N GLY A 270 -5.39 2.04 27.39
CA GLY A 270 -4.49 0.98 27.84
C GLY A 270 -3.24 0.73 26.97
N VAL A 271 -3.02 1.51 25.90
CA VAL A 271 -1.79 1.41 25.10
C VAL A 271 -0.64 2.20 25.73
N LEU A 272 -0.86 3.42 26.19
CA LEU A 272 0.21 4.23 26.80
C LEU A 272 0.10 4.21 28.33
N PRO A 273 1.23 4.23 29.06
CA PRO A 273 1.22 4.27 30.52
C PRO A 273 0.59 5.56 31.06
N GLY A 274 -0.06 5.45 32.22
CA GLY A 274 -0.66 6.58 32.94
C GLY A 274 -2.05 6.99 32.42
N LYS A 275 -2.38 8.28 32.49
CA LYS A 275 -3.66 8.86 32.01
C LYS A 275 -3.53 9.43 30.59
N THR A 276 -2.49 9.07 29.87
CA THR A 276 -2.22 9.51 28.50
C THR A 276 -3.25 8.92 27.55
N LYS A 277 -3.82 9.75 26.68
CA LYS A 277 -4.89 9.35 25.75
C LYS A 277 -4.32 9.18 24.35
N LEU A 278 -4.43 7.98 23.77
CA LEU A 278 -4.12 7.72 22.37
C LEU A 278 -5.40 7.80 21.53
N PHE A 279 -5.36 8.54 20.43
CA PHE A 279 -6.46 8.72 19.50
C PHE A 279 -6.05 8.21 18.12
N ASP A 280 -6.73 7.16 17.66
CA ASP A 280 -6.64 6.67 16.30
C ASP A 280 -7.53 7.51 15.39
N THR A 281 -6.95 8.16 14.39
CA THR A 281 -7.72 8.89 13.38
C THR A 281 -8.00 7.96 12.19
N PRO A 282 -9.10 8.19 11.44
CA PRO A 282 -9.24 7.62 10.11
C PRO A 282 -8.00 7.84 9.25
N GLY A 283 -7.68 6.82 8.43
CA GLY A 283 -6.59 6.93 7.47
C GLY A 283 -6.94 7.97 6.41
N LEU A 284 -6.01 8.86 6.11
CA LEU A 284 -6.21 9.88 5.09
C LEU A 284 -6.18 9.22 3.72
N LEU A 285 -7.20 9.52 2.91
CA LEU A 285 -7.26 9.07 1.52
C LEU A 285 -6.41 10.01 0.67
N HIS A 286 -5.50 9.45 -0.11
CA HIS A 286 -4.77 10.20 -1.13
C HIS A 286 -5.34 9.83 -2.51
N PRO A 287 -6.17 10.69 -3.12
CA PRO A 287 -6.81 10.37 -4.41
C PRO A 287 -5.79 10.16 -5.55
N ASN A 288 -4.57 10.68 -5.37
CA ASN A 288 -3.50 10.58 -6.35
C ASN A 288 -2.67 9.28 -6.24
N GLN A 289 -2.99 8.39 -5.29
CA GLN A 289 -2.38 7.05 -5.22
C GLN A 289 -3.07 6.12 -6.22
N ILE A 290 -2.29 5.34 -6.97
CA ILE A 290 -2.87 4.41 -7.96
C ILE A 290 -3.72 3.31 -7.31
N THR A 291 -3.38 2.91 -6.07
CA THR A 291 -4.06 1.83 -5.35
C THR A 291 -5.54 2.10 -5.08
N THR A 292 -5.97 3.36 -5.04
CA THR A 292 -7.38 3.73 -4.81
C THR A 292 -8.27 3.35 -6.00
N ARG A 293 -7.69 3.19 -7.19
CA ARG A 293 -8.40 2.86 -8.42
C ARG A 293 -8.36 1.38 -8.77
N LEU A 294 -7.53 0.61 -8.07
CA LEU A 294 -7.32 -0.81 -8.33
C LEU A 294 -8.37 -1.66 -7.58
N SER A 295 -8.77 -2.77 -8.21
CA SER A 295 -9.58 -3.79 -7.55
C SER A 295 -8.80 -4.47 -6.43
N ARG A 296 -9.47 -5.21 -5.53
CA ARG A 296 -8.80 -5.92 -4.43
C ARG A 296 -7.77 -6.95 -4.90
N GLU A 297 -8.02 -7.60 -6.04
CA GLU A 297 -7.10 -8.57 -6.61
C GLU A 297 -5.85 -7.87 -7.16
N GLU A 298 -6.04 -6.74 -7.83
CA GLU A 298 -4.95 -5.90 -8.35
C GLU A 298 -4.13 -5.27 -7.22
N GLN A 299 -4.79 -4.80 -6.16
CA GLN A 299 -4.14 -4.27 -4.96
C GLN A 299 -3.22 -5.32 -4.30
N ARG A 300 -3.59 -6.60 -4.29
CA ARG A 300 -2.73 -7.68 -3.78
C ARG A 300 -1.46 -7.87 -4.59
N LEU A 301 -1.52 -7.64 -5.91
CA LEU A 301 -0.35 -7.71 -6.79
C LEU A 301 0.59 -6.52 -6.56
N VAL A 302 0.03 -5.32 -6.41
CA VAL A 302 0.79 -4.09 -6.18
C VAL A 302 1.34 -4.01 -4.75
N HIS A 303 0.68 -4.64 -3.78
CA HIS A 303 1.09 -4.62 -2.39
C HIS A 303 2.50 -5.22 -2.17
N ILE A 304 3.37 -4.44 -1.53
CA ILE A 304 4.73 -4.82 -1.18
C ILE A 304 4.70 -5.38 0.23
N GLY A 305 4.61 -6.72 0.34
CA GLY A 305 4.60 -7.44 1.61
C GLY A 305 5.89 -8.20 1.93
N LYS A 306 6.92 -8.08 1.09
CA LYS A 306 8.23 -8.72 1.24
C LYS A 306 9.33 -7.70 0.98
N GLU A 307 10.53 -8.00 1.47
CA GLU A 307 11.75 -7.22 1.19
C GLU A 307 11.89 -6.98 -0.32
N LEU A 308 12.06 -5.71 -0.68
CA LEU A 308 12.17 -5.26 -2.06
C LEU A 308 13.44 -5.83 -2.69
N LYS A 309 13.31 -6.31 -3.94
CA LYS A 309 14.43 -6.79 -4.72
C LYS A 309 14.74 -5.83 -5.87
N PRO A 310 16.00 -5.39 -6.05
CA PRO A 310 16.36 -4.54 -7.16
C PRO A 310 16.29 -5.33 -8.47
N ARG A 311 15.53 -4.82 -9.46
CA ARG A 311 15.46 -5.39 -10.82
C ARG A 311 16.06 -4.39 -11.79
N THR A 312 17.29 -4.64 -12.23
CA THR A 312 18.10 -3.64 -12.95
C THR A 312 18.23 -3.97 -14.42
N TYR A 313 17.95 -2.99 -15.26
CA TYR A 313 18.15 -3.04 -16.70
C TYR A 313 19.26 -2.08 -17.12
N ARG A 314 20.01 -2.48 -18.15
CA ARG A 314 20.91 -1.58 -18.89
C ARG A 314 20.25 -1.22 -20.21
N ILE A 315 19.80 0.02 -20.35
CA ILE A 315 19.00 0.45 -21.51
C ILE A 315 19.63 1.63 -22.22
N LYS A 316 19.33 1.77 -23.52
CA LYS A 316 19.79 2.88 -24.38
C LYS A 316 18.63 3.80 -24.72
N SER A 317 18.92 4.93 -25.36
CA SER A 317 17.85 5.79 -25.93
C SER A 317 16.94 4.99 -26.87
N GLY A 318 15.65 5.31 -26.89
CA GLY A 318 14.65 4.58 -27.69
C GLY A 318 14.19 3.23 -27.10
N HIS A 319 14.51 2.98 -25.82
CA HIS A 319 13.98 1.84 -25.07
C HIS A 319 12.98 2.28 -23.99
N THR A 320 12.14 1.34 -23.59
CA THR A 320 11.08 1.52 -22.61
C THR A 320 11.05 0.38 -21.60
N ILE A 321 10.72 0.69 -20.34
CA ILE A 321 10.46 -0.28 -19.28
C ILE A 321 9.03 -0.09 -18.78
N HIS A 322 8.26 -1.17 -18.78
CA HIS A 322 6.92 -1.23 -18.21
C HIS A 322 6.95 -1.88 -16.84
N ILE A 323 6.18 -1.34 -15.90
CA ILE A 323 5.77 -1.98 -14.65
C ILE A 323 4.29 -2.32 -14.80
N ALA A 324 4.02 -3.60 -15.09
CA ALA A 324 2.69 -4.07 -15.45
C ALA A 324 2.04 -3.17 -16.52
N GLY A 325 0.71 -3.08 -16.52
CA GLY A 325 -0.03 -2.07 -17.27
C GLY A 325 -0.34 -0.85 -16.41
N LEU A 326 0.58 -0.42 -15.52
CA LEU A 326 0.35 0.69 -14.59
C LEU A 326 1.28 1.88 -14.80
N MET A 327 2.56 1.63 -15.14
CA MET A 327 3.55 2.68 -15.31
C MET A 327 4.57 2.29 -16.38
N ARG A 328 5.00 3.26 -17.18
CA ARG A 328 6.03 3.08 -18.22
C ARG A 328 7.07 4.20 -18.15
N LEU A 329 8.34 3.85 -18.36
CA LEU A 329 9.45 4.79 -18.47
C LEU A 329 10.08 4.67 -19.85
N ASP A 330 10.06 5.75 -20.62
CA ASP A 330 10.72 5.84 -21.93
C ASP A 330 11.98 6.72 -21.82
N ILE A 331 13.09 6.30 -22.46
CA ILE A 331 14.26 7.15 -22.66
C ILE A 331 14.15 7.83 -24.02
N GLU A 332 13.86 9.13 -24.01
CA GLU A 332 13.71 9.92 -25.23
C GLU A 332 15.07 10.37 -25.77
N GLN A 333 15.89 10.96 -24.88
CA GLN A 333 17.23 11.45 -25.21
C GLN A 333 18.20 11.16 -24.09
N SER A 334 19.45 10.88 -24.44
CA SER A 334 20.53 10.62 -23.49
C SER A 334 21.83 11.20 -24.02
N SER A 335 22.64 11.83 -23.15
CA SER A 335 24.00 12.27 -23.48
C SER A 335 25.02 11.13 -23.46
N VAL A 336 24.58 9.92 -23.15
CA VAL A 336 25.40 8.72 -22.94
C VAL A 336 24.74 7.51 -23.57
N ASP A 337 25.54 6.53 -23.98
CA ASP A 337 25.06 5.39 -24.78
C ASP A 337 24.11 4.45 -24.02
N SER A 338 24.36 4.21 -22.73
CA SER A 338 23.55 3.31 -21.91
C SER A 338 23.33 3.87 -20.52
N ILE A 339 22.17 3.63 -19.93
CA ILE A 339 21.75 4.05 -18.59
C ILE A 339 21.35 2.82 -17.79
N TYR A 340 21.65 2.81 -16.49
CA TYR A 340 21.15 1.80 -15.57
C TYR A 340 19.84 2.26 -14.94
N ILE A 341 18.78 1.48 -15.12
CA ILE A 341 17.50 1.71 -14.47
C ILE A 341 17.19 0.54 -13.56
N THR A 342 17.04 0.81 -12.26
CA THR A 342 16.63 -0.18 -11.27
C THR A 342 15.17 0.04 -10.89
N VAL A 343 14.35 -0.98 -11.10
CA VAL A 343 12.93 -0.98 -10.75
C VAL A 343 12.74 -1.46 -9.31
N TRP A 344 12.13 -0.61 -8.49
CA TRP A 344 11.74 -0.90 -7.12
C TRP A 344 10.22 -0.92 -7.03
N ALA A 345 9.63 -2.11 -7.14
CA ALA A 345 8.19 -2.34 -7.09
C ALA A 345 7.92 -3.76 -6.56
N SER A 346 6.65 -4.08 -6.30
CA SER A 346 6.25 -5.42 -5.87
C SER A 346 6.83 -6.52 -6.80
N PRO A 347 7.39 -7.61 -6.24
CA PRO A 347 7.96 -8.70 -7.04
C PRO A 347 6.89 -9.49 -7.80
N TYR A 348 5.60 -9.31 -7.46
CA TYR A 348 4.50 -9.94 -8.18
C TYR A 348 4.12 -9.21 -9.46
N LEU A 349 4.61 -7.99 -9.65
CA LEU A 349 4.34 -7.20 -10.85
C LEU A 349 5.28 -7.63 -11.98
N PRO A 350 4.74 -8.02 -13.15
CA PRO A 350 5.53 -8.32 -14.32
C PRO A 350 6.17 -7.03 -14.85
N LEU A 351 7.44 -7.13 -15.25
CA LEU A 351 8.12 -6.05 -15.96
C LEU A 351 8.31 -6.45 -17.41
N HIS A 352 8.39 -5.44 -18.28
CA HIS A 352 8.75 -5.66 -19.67
C HIS A 352 9.68 -4.56 -20.18
N MET A 353 10.84 -4.96 -20.68
CA MET A 353 11.79 -4.06 -21.36
C MET A 353 11.71 -4.28 -22.88
N GLY A 354 11.52 -3.22 -23.64
CA GLY A 354 11.49 -3.29 -25.11
C GLY A 354 11.86 -1.98 -25.78
N LYS A 355 11.77 -1.93 -27.11
CA LYS A 355 11.92 -0.69 -27.87
C LYS A 355 10.67 0.18 -27.75
N THR A 356 10.87 1.50 -27.69
CA THR A 356 9.77 2.47 -27.55
C THR A 356 8.81 2.45 -28.74
N GLU A 357 9.28 2.10 -29.95
CA GLU A 357 8.44 1.93 -31.15
C GLU A 357 7.31 0.90 -30.95
N ASN A 358 7.55 -0.12 -30.13
CA ASN A 358 6.59 -1.19 -29.85
C ASN A 358 5.64 -0.84 -28.69
N ALA A 359 5.79 0.32 -28.04
CA ALA A 359 5.03 0.65 -26.83
C ALA A 359 3.51 0.70 -27.09
N GLN A 360 3.08 1.11 -28.28
CA GLN A 360 1.66 1.10 -28.66
C GLN A 360 1.13 -0.34 -28.82
N THR A 361 1.92 -1.22 -29.45
CA THR A 361 1.58 -2.64 -29.58
C THR A 361 1.51 -3.33 -28.21
N MET A 362 2.35 -2.90 -27.25
CA MET A 362 2.29 -3.38 -25.86
C MET A 362 0.96 -3.05 -25.20
N LEU A 363 0.45 -1.83 -25.37
CA LEU A 363 -0.84 -1.40 -24.86
C LEU A 363 -1.97 -2.28 -25.43
N GLU A 364 -2.02 -2.44 -26.75
CA GLU A 364 -3.12 -3.11 -27.45
C GLU A 364 -3.15 -4.62 -27.24
N LYS A 365 -1.99 -5.28 -27.23
CA LYS A 365 -1.92 -6.76 -27.26
C LYS A 365 -1.68 -7.38 -25.89
N HIS A 366 -1.09 -6.64 -24.95
CA HIS A 366 -0.50 -7.22 -23.75
C HIS A 366 -1.07 -6.67 -22.43
N PHE A 367 -1.66 -5.47 -22.40
CA PHE A 367 -2.35 -4.96 -21.21
C PHE A 367 -3.61 -5.80 -20.92
N GLY A 368 -3.88 -6.05 -19.65
CA GLY A 368 -4.97 -6.97 -19.26
C GLY A 368 -4.61 -8.46 -19.39
N ARG A 369 -3.52 -8.80 -20.10
CA ARG A 369 -3.06 -10.17 -20.35
C ARG A 369 -1.75 -10.50 -19.64
N GLN A 370 -0.61 -10.20 -20.25
CA GLN A 370 0.71 -10.45 -19.66
C GLN A 370 1.14 -9.28 -18.76
N LEU A 371 0.73 -8.04 -19.10
CA LEU A 371 0.93 -6.85 -18.28
C LEU A 371 -0.30 -6.62 -17.40
N GLN A 372 -0.38 -7.40 -16.32
CA GLN A 372 -1.38 -7.22 -15.26
C GLN A 372 -0.71 -6.74 -13.97
N PRO A 373 -1.37 -5.88 -13.18
CA PRO A 373 -2.67 -5.23 -13.43
C PRO A 373 -2.60 -4.13 -14.52
N PRO A 374 -3.73 -3.74 -15.14
CA PRO A 374 -5.11 -4.21 -14.91
C PRO A 374 -5.33 -5.68 -15.23
N ILE A 375 -6.31 -6.32 -14.58
CA ILE A 375 -6.70 -7.71 -14.84
C ILE A 375 -7.87 -7.73 -15.84
N GLY A 376 -7.63 -8.26 -17.04
CA GLY A 376 -8.60 -8.29 -18.13
C GLY A 376 -8.53 -7.06 -19.05
N GLU A 377 -8.93 -7.25 -20.31
CA GLU A 377 -8.83 -6.23 -21.36
C GLU A 377 -9.79 -5.05 -21.12
N ASN A 378 -11.04 -5.33 -20.77
CA ASN A 378 -12.05 -4.30 -20.49
C ASN A 378 -11.67 -3.39 -19.31
N ARG A 379 -10.88 -3.92 -18.36
CA ARG A 379 -10.45 -3.18 -17.16
C ARG A 379 -9.46 -2.06 -17.48
N VAL A 380 -8.79 -2.11 -18.64
CA VAL A 380 -7.84 -1.08 -19.07
C VAL A 380 -8.55 0.26 -19.27
N GLU A 381 -9.72 0.25 -19.91
CA GLU A 381 -10.51 1.44 -20.21
C GLU A 381 -11.10 2.07 -18.93
N GLU A 382 -11.49 1.25 -17.97
CA GLU A 382 -12.04 1.67 -16.68
C GLU A 382 -11.04 2.43 -15.80
N LEU A 383 -9.73 2.15 -15.91
CA LEU A 383 -8.69 2.83 -15.13
C LEU A 383 -8.39 4.26 -15.62
N GLY A 384 -8.86 4.60 -16.82
CA GLY A 384 -8.76 5.93 -17.41
C GLY A 384 -7.62 6.09 -18.41
N LYS A 385 -7.29 7.34 -18.74
CA LYS A 385 -6.33 7.68 -19.79
C LYS A 385 -4.89 7.72 -19.28
N TRP A 386 -3.96 7.35 -20.14
CA TRP A 386 -2.52 7.46 -19.87
C TRP A 386 -2.00 8.86 -20.24
N VAL A 387 -1.25 9.47 -19.34
CA VAL A 387 -0.66 10.81 -19.52
C VAL A 387 0.86 10.75 -19.51
N LYS A 388 1.50 11.48 -20.43
CA LYS A 388 2.96 11.62 -20.52
C LYS A 388 3.44 12.74 -19.58
N ARG A 389 4.48 12.46 -18.79
CA ARG A 389 5.22 13.47 -18.02
C ARG A 389 6.70 13.39 -18.36
N LYS A 390 7.31 14.54 -18.65
CA LYS A 390 8.70 14.66 -19.09
C LYS A 390 9.57 15.14 -17.93
N PHE A 391 10.70 14.44 -17.72
CA PHE A 391 11.66 14.74 -16.65
C PHE A 391 13.07 14.85 -17.20
N TRP A 392 13.78 15.90 -16.80
CA TRP A 392 15.20 16.09 -17.09
C TRP A 392 16.01 15.62 -15.90
N VAL A 393 16.85 14.62 -16.10
CA VAL A 393 17.65 14.01 -15.04
C VAL A 393 19.11 14.20 -15.35
N ARG A 394 19.88 14.59 -14.33
CA ARG A 394 21.34 14.64 -14.34
C ARG A 394 21.86 13.76 -13.22
N GLY A 395 22.92 13.02 -13.51
CA GLY A 395 23.67 12.25 -12.53
C GLY A 395 25.17 12.27 -12.81
N ASP A 396 25.94 11.83 -11.83
CA ASP A 396 27.40 11.85 -11.81
C ASP A 396 28.04 10.45 -11.71
N SER A 397 27.23 9.40 -11.51
CA SER A 397 27.70 8.03 -11.27
C SER A 397 26.88 6.97 -11.99
N TRP A 398 27.56 5.92 -12.46
CA TRP A 398 26.96 4.71 -13.03
C TRP A 398 26.61 3.66 -11.97
N ASP A 399 27.35 3.66 -10.87
CA ASP A 399 27.26 2.64 -9.83
C ASP A 399 26.28 3.00 -8.72
N SER A 400 25.88 4.28 -8.65
CA SER A 400 24.88 4.78 -7.72
C SER A 400 23.73 5.45 -8.46
N SER A 401 22.51 5.07 -8.14
CA SER A 401 21.33 5.84 -8.53
C SER A 401 21.38 7.24 -7.93
N SER A 402 21.17 8.25 -8.77
CA SER A 402 21.17 9.66 -8.35
C SER A 402 19.75 10.14 -8.01
N VAL A 403 18.77 9.68 -8.79
CA VAL A 403 17.40 10.17 -8.78
C VAL A 403 16.43 8.98 -8.86
N ASP A 404 15.35 9.07 -8.10
CA ASP A 404 14.19 8.20 -8.22
C ASP A 404 13.05 8.94 -8.93
N ILE A 405 12.37 8.25 -9.83
CA ILE A 405 11.09 8.67 -10.39
C ILE A 405 10.01 7.75 -9.83
N ALA A 406 9.27 8.24 -8.83
CA ALA A 406 8.34 7.47 -8.03
C ALA A 406 6.89 7.73 -8.42
N ALA A 407 6.08 6.68 -8.52
CA ALA A 407 4.64 6.77 -8.68
C ALA A 407 3.94 6.33 -7.39
N SER A 408 3.06 7.19 -6.87
CA SER A 408 2.40 6.99 -5.58
C SER A 408 1.59 5.70 -5.55
N GLY A 409 1.93 4.83 -4.61
CA GLY A 409 1.28 3.53 -4.40
C GLY A 409 1.74 2.39 -5.31
N LEU A 410 2.77 2.56 -6.13
CA LEU A 410 3.30 1.50 -7.02
C LEU A 410 4.76 1.13 -6.74
N GLY A 411 5.62 2.12 -6.68
CA GLY A 411 7.07 1.93 -6.69
C GLY A 411 7.79 3.05 -7.43
N TRP A 412 9.06 2.84 -7.77
CA TRP A 412 9.86 3.83 -8.47
C TRP A 412 10.91 3.23 -9.40
N PHE A 413 11.36 4.06 -10.34
CA PHE A 413 12.55 3.82 -11.15
C PHE A 413 13.72 4.59 -10.54
N ALA A 414 14.76 3.88 -10.10
CA ALA A 414 16.01 4.47 -9.66
C ALA A 414 16.97 4.60 -10.85
N VAL A 415 17.43 5.81 -11.13
CA VAL A 415 18.22 6.16 -12.32
C VAL A 415 19.70 6.30 -11.96
N GLY A 416 20.52 5.38 -12.46
CA GLY A 416 21.99 5.45 -12.42
C GLY A 416 22.54 5.95 -13.76
N ILE A 417 22.99 7.20 -13.78
CA ILE A 417 23.51 7.86 -14.98
C ILE A 417 24.70 8.77 -14.63
N LYS A 418 25.74 8.76 -15.47
CA LYS A 418 26.82 9.76 -15.45
C LYS A 418 26.69 10.69 -16.66
N GLY A 419 25.78 11.65 -16.58
CA GLY A 419 25.41 12.50 -17.71
C GLY A 419 24.04 13.12 -17.55
N LYS A 420 23.41 13.47 -18.67
CA LYS A 420 22.06 14.03 -18.74
C LYS A 420 21.18 13.13 -19.60
N ALA A 421 19.95 12.91 -19.15
CA ALA A 421 18.94 12.20 -19.93
C ALA A 421 17.56 12.80 -19.72
N VAL A 422 16.72 12.56 -20.70
CA VAL A 422 15.34 13.00 -20.77
C VAL A 422 14.45 11.76 -20.73
N PHE A 423 13.70 11.64 -19.64
CA PHE A 423 12.79 10.54 -19.41
C PHE A 423 11.35 10.98 -19.63
N CYS A 424 10.55 10.10 -20.23
CA CYS A 424 9.12 10.29 -20.33
C CYS A 424 8.42 9.17 -19.55
N VAL A 425 7.74 9.54 -18.48
CA VAL A 425 6.95 8.61 -17.69
C VAL A 425 5.51 8.67 -18.14
N TRP A 426 4.91 7.50 -18.30
CA TRP A 426 3.50 7.37 -18.56
C TRP A 426 2.83 6.59 -17.44
N THR A 427 1.68 7.09 -17.00
CA THR A 427 0.82 6.48 -15.99
C THR A 427 -0.60 7.01 -16.18
N TYR A 428 -1.58 6.45 -15.47
CA TYR A 428 -2.94 6.96 -15.47
C TYR A 428 -3.06 8.40 -14.96
N GLU A 429 -3.95 9.17 -15.59
CA GLU A 429 -4.23 10.57 -15.27
C GLU A 429 -4.58 10.77 -13.79
N GLY A 430 -3.99 11.76 -13.12
CA GLY A 430 -4.24 12.03 -11.70
C GLY A 430 -3.42 11.17 -10.73
N VAL A 431 -2.68 10.16 -11.18
CA VAL A 431 -1.64 9.51 -10.35
C VAL A 431 -0.49 10.49 -10.14
N ASP A 432 -0.02 10.63 -8.90
CA ASP A 432 1.12 11.49 -8.61
C ASP A 432 2.44 10.81 -8.98
N VAL A 433 3.32 11.55 -9.64
CA VAL A 433 4.64 11.08 -10.09
C VAL A 433 5.65 12.13 -9.67
N VAL A 434 6.53 11.75 -8.76
CA VAL A 434 7.47 12.65 -8.10
C VAL A 434 8.89 12.26 -8.50
N ILE A 435 9.68 13.28 -8.86
CA ILE A 435 11.13 13.16 -9.00
C ILE A 435 11.78 13.50 -7.66
N ARG A 436 12.58 12.60 -7.12
CA ARG A 436 13.21 12.75 -5.79
C ARG A 436 14.64 12.21 -5.77
N PRO A 437 15.50 12.61 -4.81
CA PRO A 437 16.80 11.99 -4.62
C PRO A 437 16.67 10.48 -4.37
N ALA A 438 17.63 9.70 -4.85
CA ALA A 438 17.58 8.24 -4.72
C ALA A 438 17.55 7.77 -3.25
N LEU A 439 16.48 7.05 -2.89
CA LEU A 439 16.31 6.40 -1.59
C LEU A 439 17.36 5.30 -1.42
N ILE A 440 17.40 4.38 -2.39
CA ILE A 440 18.33 3.26 -2.45
C ILE A 440 19.30 3.50 -3.60
N PRO A 441 20.59 3.79 -3.31
CA PRO A 441 21.56 4.10 -4.36
C PRO A 441 22.02 2.85 -5.12
N TYR A 442 21.92 1.67 -4.51
CA TYR A 442 22.53 0.45 -5.05
C TYR A 442 21.66 -0.18 -6.13
N ARG A 443 22.29 -0.56 -7.24
CA ARG A 443 21.71 -1.39 -8.29
C ARG A 443 21.96 -2.88 -8.04
N SER A 444 21.24 -3.74 -8.76
CA SER A 444 21.53 -5.18 -8.77
C SER A 444 22.85 -5.46 -9.51
N ASN A 445 23.57 -6.50 -9.07
CA ASN A 445 24.72 -7.04 -9.79
C ASN A 445 24.30 -7.97 -10.93
N THR A 446 23.12 -8.59 -10.81
CA THR A 446 22.50 -9.40 -11.85
C THR A 446 21.47 -8.56 -12.59
N PHE A 447 21.65 -8.42 -13.89
CA PHE A 447 20.75 -7.65 -14.74
C PHE A 447 19.62 -8.50 -15.29
N GLU A 448 18.48 -7.85 -15.47
CA GLU A 448 17.31 -8.42 -16.13
C GLU A 448 17.49 -8.34 -17.64
N ASP A 449 17.00 -9.36 -18.34
CA ASP A 449 17.05 -9.45 -19.80
C ASP A 449 15.93 -8.64 -20.47
N ALA A 450 16.07 -8.45 -21.78
CA ALA A 450 15.02 -7.85 -22.60
C ALA A 450 13.75 -8.73 -22.64
N GLY A 451 12.59 -8.09 -22.77
CA GLY A 451 11.29 -8.76 -22.83
C GLY A 451 10.62 -8.88 -21.45
N PHE A 452 9.76 -9.88 -21.32
CA PHE A 452 8.98 -10.10 -20.10
C PHE A 452 9.80 -10.79 -19.01
N THR A 453 9.72 -10.27 -17.79
CA THR A 453 10.25 -10.98 -16.62
C THR A 453 9.48 -12.27 -16.38
N VAL A 454 10.21 -13.32 -15.99
CA VAL A 454 9.63 -14.61 -15.62
C VAL A 454 8.68 -14.41 -14.43
N SER A 455 7.38 -14.59 -14.67
CA SER A 455 6.36 -14.48 -13.63
C SER A 455 5.22 -15.46 -13.88
N LYS A 456 4.54 -15.86 -12.81
CA LYS A 456 3.35 -16.74 -12.89
C LYS A 456 2.23 -16.10 -13.72
N ILE A 457 2.12 -14.77 -13.71
CA ILE A 457 1.12 -14.02 -14.48
C ILE A 457 1.42 -14.16 -15.97
N VAL A 458 2.64 -13.85 -16.38
CA VAL A 458 3.07 -13.97 -17.79
C VAL A 458 2.93 -15.40 -18.27
N SER A 459 3.38 -16.39 -17.49
CA SER A 459 3.27 -17.81 -17.86
C SER A 459 1.82 -18.28 -18.05
N LYS A 460 0.89 -17.84 -17.18
CA LYS A 460 -0.54 -18.15 -17.35
C LYS A 460 -1.13 -17.48 -18.59
N ALA A 461 -0.77 -16.23 -18.84
CA ALA A 461 -1.21 -15.50 -20.03
C ALA A 461 -0.69 -16.17 -21.32
N ASP A 462 0.55 -16.64 -21.33
CA ASP A 462 1.14 -17.38 -22.46
C ASP A 462 0.39 -18.68 -22.74
N GLN A 463 0.08 -19.44 -21.68
CA GLN A 463 -0.70 -20.68 -21.81
C GLN A 463 -2.10 -20.41 -22.38
N ALA A 464 -2.76 -19.34 -21.93
CA ALA A 464 -4.08 -18.95 -22.45
C ALA A 464 -4.01 -18.55 -23.92
N SER A 465 -3.01 -17.74 -24.31
CA SER A 465 -2.83 -17.32 -25.70
C SER A 465 -2.51 -18.50 -26.63
N ASN A 466 -1.67 -19.43 -26.17
CA ASN A 466 -1.32 -20.63 -26.93
C ASN A 466 -2.53 -21.56 -27.13
N LYS A 467 -3.39 -21.73 -26.12
CA LYS A 467 -4.65 -22.48 -26.26
C LYS A 467 -5.57 -21.86 -27.31
N GLN A 468 -5.79 -20.54 -27.25
CA GLN A 468 -6.62 -19.84 -28.25
C GLN A 468 -6.06 -19.99 -29.68
N ARG A 469 -4.74 -19.89 -29.86
CA ARG A 469 -4.10 -20.11 -31.17
C ARG A 469 -4.28 -21.54 -31.68
N GLN A 470 -4.18 -22.54 -30.80
CA GLN A 470 -4.42 -23.93 -31.15
C GLN A 470 -5.88 -24.19 -31.52
N ASP A 471 -6.83 -23.59 -30.79
CA ASP A 471 -8.25 -23.70 -31.08
C ASP A 471 -8.63 -23.00 -32.40
N ALA A 472 -8.04 -21.84 -32.69
CA ALA A 472 -8.21 -21.15 -33.97
C ALA A 472 -7.65 -21.96 -35.14
N LYS A 473 -6.46 -22.58 -34.98
CA LYS A 473 -5.90 -23.48 -35.99
C LYS A 473 -6.75 -24.74 -36.20
N ARG A 474 -7.32 -25.32 -35.14
CA ARG A 474 -8.25 -26.46 -35.22
C ARG A 474 -9.56 -26.11 -35.94
N LYS A 475 -10.08 -24.90 -35.74
CA LYS A 475 -11.26 -24.40 -36.47
C LYS A 475 -10.97 -24.14 -37.96
N GLN A 476 -9.76 -23.69 -38.30
CA GLN A 476 -9.34 -23.51 -39.70
C GLN A 476 -9.03 -24.83 -40.41
N SER A 477 -8.60 -25.88 -39.71
CA SER A 477 -8.32 -27.19 -40.30
C SER A 477 -9.56 -28.07 -40.51
N ASN A 478 -10.75 -27.64 -40.06
CA ASN A 478 -12.02 -28.37 -40.24
C ASN A 478 -13.11 -27.44 -40.81
N PRO A 479 -13.17 -27.23 -42.13
CA PRO A 479 -14.19 -26.37 -42.76
C PRO A 479 -15.60 -26.98 -42.81
N LYS A 480 -15.78 -28.25 -42.41
CA LYS A 480 -17.05 -29.00 -42.61
C LYS A 480 -18.05 -28.94 -41.45
N ALA A 481 -17.85 -28.08 -40.44
CA ALA A 481 -18.78 -27.97 -39.30
C ALA A 481 -19.50 -26.60 -39.21
N SER A 482 -19.32 -25.69 -40.18
CA SER A 482 -19.92 -24.35 -40.16
C SER A 482 -20.99 -24.11 -41.24
N VAL A 483 -21.54 -25.17 -41.86
CA VAL A 483 -22.67 -25.06 -42.79
C VAL A 483 -23.81 -25.93 -42.27
N LEU A 484 -24.47 -25.48 -41.19
CA LEU A 484 -25.79 -25.96 -40.75
C LEU A 484 -26.36 -24.96 -39.74
N ALA A 485 -26.34 -23.67 -40.09
CA ALA A 485 -27.12 -22.64 -39.41
C ALA A 485 -27.15 -21.43 -40.35
N GLU A 486 -28.08 -21.43 -41.30
CA GLU A 486 -28.81 -20.26 -41.79
C GLU A 486 -29.52 -20.60 -43.11
N SER A 487 -30.84 -20.71 -43.04
CA SER A 487 -31.71 -20.27 -44.13
C SER A 487 -33.04 -19.78 -43.55
N PRO A 488 -33.71 -18.82 -44.20
CA PRO A 488 -34.45 -17.75 -43.54
C PRO A 488 -35.97 -17.93 -43.58
N LEU A 489 -36.65 -17.27 -42.63
CA LEU A 489 -38.08 -16.99 -42.68
C LEU A 489 -38.41 -16.10 -43.89
N LEU A 490 -39.48 -16.41 -44.63
CA LEU A 490 -40.61 -15.51 -44.94
C LEU A 490 -41.71 -16.23 -45.79
N THR A 491 -42.88 -16.39 -45.15
CA THR A 491 -44.29 -16.27 -45.61
C THR A 491 -44.68 -16.36 -47.10
N VAL A 492 -45.79 -17.08 -47.41
CA VAL A 492 -47.10 -16.53 -47.88
C VAL A 492 -48.13 -17.68 -48.07
N ASP A 493 -49.40 -17.34 -47.82
CA ASP A 493 -50.66 -18.09 -47.78
C ASP A 493 -51.09 -18.90 -49.03
N ALA A 494 -51.93 -19.93 -48.82
CA ALA A 494 -53.37 -19.97 -49.20
C ALA A 494 -53.93 -21.40 -49.49
N ASP A 495 -55.07 -21.68 -48.87
CA ASP A 495 -56.23 -22.47 -49.30
C ASP A 495 -56.24 -24.01 -49.44
N SER A 496 -56.99 -24.61 -48.49
CA SER A 496 -58.20 -25.44 -48.70
C SER A 496 -58.12 -26.98 -48.86
N ASN A 497 -58.80 -27.62 -47.90
CA ASN A 497 -59.65 -28.83 -47.97
C ASN A 497 -59.17 -30.13 -48.66
N SER A 498 -59.16 -31.24 -47.90
CA SER A 498 -60.21 -32.28 -48.02
C SER A 498 -60.04 -33.44 -47.02
N CYS A 499 -61.19 -33.81 -46.43
CA CYS A 499 -61.60 -35.08 -45.80
C CYS A 499 -61.14 -35.40 -44.37
#